data_AF-A0A2R6GW14-F1
#
_entry.id   AF-A0A2R6GW14-F1
#
_cell.length_a   1.000
_cell.length_b   1.000
_cell.length_c   1.000
_cell.angle_alpha   90.00
_cell.angle_beta   90.00
_cell.angle_gamma   90.00
#
_symmetry.space_group_name_H-M   'P 1'
#
loop_
_entity.id
_entity.type
_entity.pdbx_description
1 polymer ?
#
loop_
_entity_poly.entity_id
_entity_poly.type
_entity_poly.pdbx_seq_one_letter_code
_entity_poly.pdbx_strand_id
1 'polypeptide(L)'
;MTAGVAYLAFHAVAILPVIVGLALVARYRLGSRSDVLVGTMVLAGLALVYTTPWDNYLIARGVWWYGEGAVLVRFGFAPLGEYLFFLLQPLLVGLWVARFPVETTRPLSVSLSERALGLGGAGVVAAVGLALLGTDSGLYLGSLLVWSAPILAIQWAFGWPFLVAEWRTVLAGTLVPTLYLWVVDRVAIGVGLWTISERYTTGVALPLLGLPVEEAVFFLLTSLFVVQGLVLYVWLVDRLRAVEQEAPHPLATLLGGR
;
A
#
# COMPACT_ATOMS: atom_id res chain seq x y z
N MET A 1 -20.96 21.02 -11.88
CA MET A 1 -19.86 20.21 -12.43
C MET A 1 -20.44 19.35 -13.54
N THR A 2 -19.93 19.46 -14.75
CA THR A 2 -20.27 18.56 -15.85
C THR A 2 -19.64 17.19 -15.57
N ALA A 3 -20.41 16.12 -15.76
CA ALA A 3 -19.89 14.75 -15.63
C ALA A 3 -18.86 14.48 -16.73
N GLY A 4 -17.82 13.71 -16.42
CA GLY A 4 -16.82 13.33 -17.43
C GLY A 4 -15.96 12.15 -17.01
N VAL A 5 -15.17 11.65 -17.96
CA VAL A 5 -14.44 10.38 -17.82
C VAL A 5 -12.93 10.58 -17.66
N ALA A 6 -12.45 11.81 -17.48
CA ALA A 6 -11.02 12.09 -17.57
C ALA A 6 -10.20 11.32 -16.51
N TYR A 7 -10.71 11.16 -15.29
CA TYR A 7 -10.02 10.36 -14.27
C TYR A 7 -9.95 8.87 -14.63
N LEU A 8 -11.01 8.31 -15.23
CA LEU A 8 -11.01 6.92 -15.69
C LEU A 8 -10.07 6.73 -16.89
N ALA A 9 -10.09 7.67 -17.84
CA ALA A 9 -9.18 7.68 -18.98
C ALA A 9 -7.72 7.80 -18.52
N PHE A 10 -7.45 8.59 -17.48
CA PHE A 10 -6.13 8.73 -16.91
C PHE A 10 -5.60 7.41 -16.33
N HIS A 11 -6.43 6.68 -15.59
CA HIS A 11 -6.08 5.31 -15.17
C HIS A 11 -5.79 4.38 -16.36
N ALA A 12 -6.60 4.48 -17.42
CA ALA A 12 -6.45 3.63 -18.60
C ALA A 12 -5.17 3.89 -19.39
N VAL A 13 -4.59 5.10 -19.30
CA VAL A 13 -3.37 5.47 -20.01
C VAL A 13 -2.14 5.37 -19.13
N ALA A 14 -2.21 5.82 -17.87
CA ALA A 14 -1.08 5.81 -16.96
C ALA A 14 -0.92 4.42 -16.31
N ILE A 15 -1.94 3.93 -15.60
CA ILE A 15 -1.80 2.81 -14.66
C ILE A 15 -2.01 1.45 -15.33
N LEU A 16 -3.09 1.27 -16.10
CA LEU A 16 -3.45 -0.03 -16.68
C LEU A 16 -2.38 -0.60 -17.62
N PRO A 17 -1.77 0.16 -18.55
CA PRO A 17 -0.76 -0.39 -19.45
C PRO A 17 0.47 -0.90 -18.70
N VAL A 18 0.84 -0.24 -17.60
CA VAL A 18 1.92 -0.69 -16.73
C VAL A 18 1.54 -2.00 -16.04
N ILE A 19 0.35 -2.09 -15.44
CA ILE A 19 -0.13 -3.34 -14.82
C ILE A 19 -0.14 -4.50 -15.83
N VAL A 20 -0.67 -4.27 -17.04
CA VAL A 20 -0.69 -5.27 -18.12
C VAL A 20 0.72 -5.68 -18.51
N GLY A 21 1.62 -4.73 -18.75
CA GLY A 21 3.01 -4.99 -19.07
C GLY A 21 3.69 -5.80 -17.96
N LEU A 22 3.49 -5.41 -16.69
CA LEU A 22 4.03 -6.12 -15.53
C LEU A 22 3.47 -7.54 -15.41
N ALA A 23 2.19 -7.77 -15.72
CA ALA A 23 1.58 -9.09 -15.69
C ALA A 23 2.11 -10.00 -16.80
N LEU A 24 2.30 -9.46 -18.02
CA LEU A 24 2.81 -10.21 -19.17
C LEU A 24 4.28 -10.64 -18.98
N VAL A 25 5.09 -9.83 -18.29
CA VAL A 25 6.50 -10.11 -18.03
C VAL A 25 6.77 -10.56 -16.58
N ALA A 26 5.72 -10.94 -15.85
CA ALA A 26 5.83 -11.29 -14.45
C ALA A 26 6.73 -12.51 -14.25
N ARG A 27 7.73 -12.35 -13.37
CA ARG A 27 8.51 -13.45 -12.81
C ARG A 27 8.23 -13.50 -11.32
N TYR A 28 7.68 -14.61 -10.85
CA TYR A 28 7.32 -14.79 -9.44
C TYR A 28 8.50 -15.40 -8.68
N ARG A 29 9.38 -14.51 -8.18
CA ARG A 29 10.55 -14.86 -7.36
C ARG A 29 10.32 -14.61 -5.87
N LEU A 30 9.33 -13.78 -5.53
CA LEU A 30 8.95 -13.49 -4.15
C LEU A 30 8.41 -14.73 -3.44
N GLY A 31 7.60 -15.51 -4.14
CA GLY A 31 6.96 -16.74 -3.68
C GLY A 31 6.26 -17.43 -4.84
N SER A 32 5.41 -18.42 -4.56
CA SER A 32 4.62 -19.04 -5.62
C SER A 32 3.69 -18.02 -6.29
N ARG A 33 3.37 -18.24 -7.57
CA ARG A 33 2.43 -17.38 -8.32
C ARG A 33 1.09 -17.24 -7.59
N SER A 34 0.59 -18.33 -7.00
CA SER A 34 -0.67 -18.33 -6.29
C SER A 34 -0.61 -17.42 -5.05
N ASP A 35 0.46 -17.55 -4.25
CA ASP A 35 0.59 -16.77 -3.00
C ASP A 35 0.68 -15.28 -3.30
N VAL A 36 1.50 -14.90 -4.28
CA VAL A 36 1.64 -13.49 -4.67
C VAL A 36 0.30 -12.92 -5.15
N LEU A 37 -0.43 -13.65 -6.00
CA LEU A 37 -1.72 -13.18 -6.53
C LEU A 37 -2.79 -13.11 -5.43
N VAL A 38 -2.93 -14.15 -4.60
CA VAL A 38 -3.89 -14.16 -3.49
C VAL A 38 -3.57 -13.06 -2.49
N GLY A 39 -2.32 -12.95 -2.05
CA GLY A 39 -1.88 -11.89 -1.15
C GLY A 39 -2.14 -10.50 -1.73
N THR A 40 -1.91 -10.31 -3.03
CA THR A 40 -2.16 -9.02 -3.70
C THR A 40 -3.66 -8.69 -3.71
N MET A 41 -4.52 -9.66 -4.01
CA MET A 41 -5.98 -9.45 -4.01
C MET A 41 -6.53 -9.19 -2.60
N VAL A 42 -6.01 -9.87 -1.58
CA VAL A 42 -6.35 -9.61 -0.19
C VAL A 42 -5.96 -8.18 0.19
N LEU A 43 -4.74 -7.76 -0.12
CA LEU A 43 -4.28 -6.39 0.16
C LEU A 43 -5.07 -5.33 -0.62
N ALA A 44 -5.47 -5.61 -1.87
CA ALA A 44 -6.35 -4.73 -2.64
C ALA A 44 -7.74 -4.59 -1.99
N GLY A 45 -8.33 -5.68 -1.51
CA GLY A 45 -9.58 -5.65 -0.77
C GLY A 45 -9.47 -4.88 0.55
N LEU A 46 -8.37 -5.08 1.29
CA LEU A 46 -8.10 -4.34 2.52
C LEU A 46 -7.91 -2.84 2.24
N ALA A 47 -7.16 -2.48 1.19
CA ALA A 47 -6.99 -1.09 0.78
C ALA A 47 -8.34 -0.44 0.42
N LEU A 48 -9.18 -1.14 -0.36
CA LEU A 48 -10.52 -0.65 -0.69
C LEU A 48 -11.33 -0.34 0.58
N VAL A 49 -11.41 -1.28 1.52
CA VAL A 49 -12.23 -1.11 2.74
C VAL A 49 -11.64 -0.08 3.69
N TYR A 50 -10.34 -0.10 3.90
CA TYR A 50 -9.67 0.72 4.91
C TYR A 50 -9.45 2.17 4.47
N THR A 51 -9.20 2.40 3.17
CA THR A 51 -8.99 3.74 2.61
C THR A 51 -10.31 4.48 2.40
N THR A 52 -11.38 3.78 2.00
CA THR A 52 -12.69 4.39 1.69
C THR A 52 -13.19 5.43 2.71
N PRO A 53 -13.27 5.13 4.03
CA PRO A 53 -13.80 6.10 5.00
C PRO A 53 -12.87 7.30 5.21
N TRP A 54 -11.55 7.07 5.23
CA TRP A 54 -10.55 8.12 5.38
C TRP A 54 -10.55 9.07 4.19
N ASP A 55 -10.57 8.52 2.99
CA ASP A 55 -10.58 9.25 1.72
C ASP A 55 -11.83 10.13 1.58
N ASN A 56 -13.02 9.54 1.80
CA ASN A 56 -14.28 10.27 1.78
C ASN A 56 -14.31 11.40 2.81
N TYR A 57 -13.74 11.18 4.00
CA TYR A 57 -13.66 12.22 5.02
C TYR A 57 -12.79 13.40 4.57
N LEU A 58 -11.60 13.15 4.00
CA LEU A 58 -10.72 14.23 3.55
C LEU A 58 -11.29 15.00 2.35
N ILE A 59 -11.95 14.31 1.41
CA ILE A 59 -12.67 14.97 0.30
C ILE A 59 -13.82 15.83 0.85
N ALA A 60 -14.61 15.31 1.79
CA ALA A 60 -15.69 16.06 2.42
C ALA A 60 -15.19 17.31 3.16
N ARG A 61 -13.98 17.24 3.74
CA ARG A 61 -13.30 18.35 4.39
C ARG A 61 -12.68 19.35 3.40
N GLY A 62 -12.63 19.03 2.11
CA GLY A 62 -12.03 19.87 1.09
C GLY A 62 -10.50 19.86 1.10
N VAL A 63 -9.89 18.75 1.52
CA VAL A 63 -8.43 18.57 1.44
C VAL A 63 -7.98 18.49 -0.02
N TRP A 64 -8.79 17.88 -0.88
CA TRP A 64 -8.70 18.00 -2.32
C TRP A 64 -10.08 17.94 -2.97
N TRP A 65 -10.14 18.37 -4.22
CA TRP A 65 -11.33 18.29 -5.06
C TRP A 65 -10.96 18.05 -6.51
N TYR A 66 -11.96 17.68 -7.32
CA TYR A 66 -11.75 17.26 -8.70
C TYR A 66 -12.10 18.37 -9.68
N GLY A 67 -11.35 18.43 -10.78
CA GLY A 67 -11.59 19.36 -11.88
C GLY A 67 -12.88 19.09 -12.64
N GLU A 68 -13.24 20.03 -13.52
CA GLU A 68 -14.39 19.87 -14.41
C GLU A 68 -14.16 18.69 -15.38
N GLY A 69 -15.19 17.86 -15.60
CA GLY A 69 -15.09 16.69 -16.49
C GLY A 69 -14.22 15.53 -15.95
N ALA A 70 -13.67 15.63 -14.75
CA ALA A 70 -12.85 14.57 -14.15
C ALA A 70 -13.70 13.38 -13.64
N VAL A 71 -14.90 13.67 -13.13
CA VAL A 71 -15.70 12.72 -12.36
C VAL A 71 -16.91 12.21 -13.14
N LEU A 72 -16.98 10.89 -13.33
CA LEU A 72 -18.12 10.23 -13.98
C LEU A 72 -19.26 10.01 -12.98
N VAL A 73 -18.94 9.40 -11.85
CA VAL A 73 -19.87 9.07 -10.76
C VAL A 73 -19.14 9.12 -9.42
N ARG A 74 -19.87 9.41 -8.36
CA ARG A 74 -19.39 9.40 -6.97
C ARG A 74 -20.13 8.36 -6.14
N PHE A 75 -19.44 7.78 -5.18
CA PHE A 75 -20.02 7.00 -4.09
C PHE A 75 -19.67 7.73 -2.79
N GLY A 76 -20.66 8.31 -2.12
CA GLY A 76 -20.38 9.31 -1.09
C GLY A 76 -19.73 10.57 -1.69
N PHE A 77 -18.58 10.96 -1.16
CA PHE A 77 -17.80 12.10 -1.62
C PHE A 77 -16.77 11.71 -2.68
N ALA A 78 -16.24 10.50 -2.65
CA ALA A 78 -15.18 10.05 -3.56
C ALA A 78 -15.73 9.64 -4.94
N PRO A 79 -15.02 9.97 -6.05
CA PRO A 79 -15.37 9.49 -7.38
C PRO A 79 -14.97 8.02 -7.59
N LEU A 80 -15.60 7.34 -8.56
CA LEU A 80 -15.24 5.97 -8.96
C LEU A 80 -13.73 5.80 -9.23
N GLY A 81 -13.06 6.84 -9.74
CA GLY A 81 -11.62 6.83 -9.97
C GLY A 81 -10.81 6.49 -8.71
N GLU A 82 -11.18 7.00 -7.53
CA GLU A 82 -10.49 6.68 -6.28
C GLU A 82 -10.62 5.20 -5.91
N TYR A 83 -11.85 4.67 -5.97
CA TYR A 83 -12.11 3.27 -5.69
C TYR A 83 -11.35 2.33 -6.61
N LEU A 84 -11.22 2.70 -7.89
CA LEU A 84 -10.38 1.97 -8.84
C LEU A 84 -8.91 2.11 -8.47
N PHE A 85 -8.44 3.30 -8.09
CA PHE A 85 -7.05 3.50 -7.66
C PHE A 85 -6.69 2.61 -6.46
N PHE A 86 -7.58 2.51 -5.46
CA PHE A 86 -7.37 1.64 -4.28
C PHE A 86 -7.15 0.17 -4.64
N LEU A 87 -7.68 -0.28 -5.77
CA LEU A 87 -7.50 -1.63 -6.30
C LEU A 87 -6.30 -1.74 -7.24
N LEU A 88 -6.13 -0.76 -8.13
CA LEU A 88 -5.09 -0.76 -9.15
C LEU A 88 -3.69 -0.57 -8.56
N GLN A 89 -3.55 0.25 -7.52
CA GLN A 89 -2.24 0.48 -6.92
C GLN A 89 -1.66 -0.79 -6.27
N PRO A 90 -2.38 -1.54 -5.41
CA PRO A 90 -1.87 -2.82 -4.90
C PRO A 90 -1.56 -3.82 -6.00
N LEU A 91 -2.33 -3.86 -7.10
CA LEU A 91 -2.02 -4.71 -8.25
C LEU A 91 -0.70 -4.32 -8.92
N LEU A 92 -0.47 -3.03 -9.16
CA LEU A 92 0.78 -2.51 -9.73
C LEU A 92 1.97 -2.87 -8.84
N VAL A 93 1.87 -2.53 -7.55
CA VAL A 93 2.95 -2.74 -6.57
C VAL A 93 3.20 -4.23 -6.33
N GLY A 94 2.13 -5.03 -6.22
CA GLY A 94 2.21 -6.47 -6.00
C GLY A 94 2.85 -7.21 -7.16
N LEU A 95 2.44 -6.88 -8.39
CA LEU A 95 3.09 -7.41 -9.59
C LEU A 95 4.54 -6.94 -9.70
N TRP A 96 4.87 -5.71 -9.28
CA TRP A 96 6.24 -5.22 -9.24
C TRP A 96 7.13 -6.05 -8.31
N VAL A 97 6.75 -6.13 -7.03
CA VAL A 97 7.54 -6.77 -5.98
C VAL A 97 7.67 -8.29 -6.18
N ALA A 98 6.74 -8.92 -6.90
CA ALA A 98 6.79 -10.33 -7.28
C ALA A 98 8.14 -10.76 -7.89
N ARG A 99 8.89 -9.83 -8.51
CA ARG A 99 10.17 -10.06 -9.19
C ARG A 99 11.37 -10.24 -8.28
N PHE A 100 11.23 -9.92 -7.00
CA PHE A 100 12.34 -9.92 -6.06
C PHE A 100 12.27 -11.15 -5.15
N PRO A 101 13.39 -11.86 -4.93
CA PRO A 101 13.41 -12.99 -4.01
C PRO A 101 13.39 -12.53 -2.55
N VAL A 102 12.91 -13.41 -1.67
CA VAL A 102 13.05 -13.29 -0.21
C VAL A 102 13.39 -14.66 0.39
N GLU A 103 14.16 -14.69 1.48
CA GLU A 103 14.56 -15.93 2.14
C GLU A 103 13.51 -16.36 3.17
N THR A 104 12.47 -17.08 2.72
CA THR A 104 11.31 -17.47 3.55
C THR A 104 11.60 -18.56 4.57
N THR A 105 12.75 -19.23 4.49
CA THR A 105 13.10 -20.34 5.40
C THR A 105 13.32 -19.89 6.84
N ARG A 106 13.54 -18.59 7.07
CA ARG A 106 13.74 -17.99 8.40
C ARG A 106 12.55 -18.29 9.34
N PRO A 107 12.80 -18.55 10.63
CA PRO A 107 11.75 -18.92 11.58
C PRO A 107 10.81 -17.74 11.90
N LEU A 108 9.52 -18.01 12.11
CA LEU A 108 8.50 -17.04 12.56
C LEU A 108 8.68 -16.57 14.02
N SER A 109 9.89 -16.67 14.57
CA SER A 109 10.21 -16.28 15.93
C SER A 109 10.56 -14.80 16.00
N VAL A 110 9.58 -13.98 16.43
CA VAL A 110 9.81 -12.58 16.79
C VAL A 110 9.57 -12.44 18.29
N SER A 111 10.62 -12.05 19.01
CA SER A 111 10.62 -11.90 20.47
C SER A 111 9.71 -10.76 20.92
N LEU A 112 9.23 -10.81 22.17
CA LEU A 112 8.33 -9.78 22.70
C LEU A 112 8.95 -8.37 22.64
N SER A 113 10.26 -8.25 22.90
CA SER A 113 10.99 -6.97 22.81
C SER A 113 11.04 -6.45 21.38
N GLU A 114 11.25 -7.32 20.38
CA GLU A 114 11.21 -6.92 18.97
C GLU A 114 9.80 -6.48 18.57
N ARG A 115 8.75 -7.19 19.02
CA ARG A 115 7.36 -6.77 18.77
C ARG A 115 7.06 -5.42 19.40
N ALA A 116 7.48 -5.21 20.64
CA ALA A 116 7.32 -3.96 21.36
C ALA A 116 8.08 -2.81 20.66
N LEU A 117 9.26 -3.06 20.12
CA LEU A 117 10.01 -2.08 19.33
C LEU A 117 9.28 -1.72 18.04
N GLY A 118 8.74 -2.70 17.31
CA GLY A 118 7.92 -2.47 16.13
C GLY A 118 6.67 -1.64 16.42
N LEU A 119 5.95 -1.97 17.50
CA LEU A 119 4.82 -1.18 17.99
C LEU A 119 5.24 0.25 18.39
N GLY A 120 6.37 0.38 19.07
CA GLY A 120 6.94 1.68 19.45
C GLY A 120 7.22 2.56 18.22
N GLY A 121 7.79 1.98 17.16
CA GLY A 121 8.00 2.67 15.88
C GLY A 121 6.69 3.18 15.28
N ALA A 122 5.65 2.34 15.22
CA ALA A 122 4.34 2.77 14.73
C ALA A 122 3.68 3.81 15.65
N GLY A 123 3.92 3.73 16.96
CA GLY A 123 3.51 4.73 17.95
C GLY A 123 4.16 6.09 17.73
N VAL A 124 5.42 6.13 17.32
CA VAL A 124 6.10 7.39 16.93
C VAL A 124 5.43 7.98 15.69
N VAL A 125 5.12 7.17 14.67
CA VAL A 125 4.39 7.65 13.47
C VAL A 125 3.03 8.23 13.85
N ALA A 126 2.28 7.55 14.72
CA ALA A 126 1.00 8.04 15.24
C ALA A 126 1.17 9.37 16.00
N ALA A 127 2.16 9.46 16.89
CA ALA A 127 2.42 10.66 17.69
C ALA A 127 2.78 11.87 16.83
N VAL A 128 3.61 11.67 15.80
CA VAL A 128 3.93 12.73 14.82
C VAL A 128 2.68 13.14 14.06
N GLY A 129 1.88 12.18 13.61
CA GLY A 129 0.60 12.46 12.93
C GLY A 129 -0.36 13.27 13.80
N LEU A 130 -0.53 12.88 15.07
CA LEU A 130 -1.36 13.60 16.04
C LEU A 130 -0.84 15.02 16.32
N ALA A 131 0.47 15.21 16.39
CA ALA A 131 1.07 16.53 16.56
C ALA A 131 0.77 17.44 15.35
N LEU A 132 0.89 16.91 14.12
CA LEU A 132 0.57 17.66 12.90
C LEU A 132 -0.92 18.00 12.79
N LEU A 133 -1.82 17.13 13.26
CA LEU A 133 -3.27 17.39 13.32
C LEU A 133 -3.65 18.59 14.22
N GLY A 134 -2.71 19.11 15.01
CA GLY A 134 -2.91 20.31 15.81
C GLY A 134 -3.07 21.61 15.01
N THR A 135 -2.80 21.59 13.69
CA THR A 135 -2.98 22.76 12.80
C THR A 135 -3.81 22.40 11.57
N ASP A 136 -4.43 23.42 10.96
CA ASP A 136 -5.15 23.24 9.69
C ASP A 136 -4.22 22.74 8.58
N SER A 137 -3.04 23.35 8.43
CA SER A 137 -2.05 22.97 7.40
C SER A 137 -1.47 21.57 7.58
N GLY A 138 -1.53 21.02 8.80
CA GLY A 138 -1.11 19.66 9.09
C GLY A 138 -2.22 18.63 8.94
N LEU A 139 -3.45 19.02 8.55
CA LEU A 139 -4.59 18.11 8.49
C LEU A 139 -4.33 16.93 7.55
N TYR A 140 -3.85 17.18 6.33
CA TYR A 140 -3.64 16.10 5.37
C TYR A 140 -2.51 15.17 5.82
N LEU A 141 -1.30 15.70 6.00
CA LEU A 141 -0.14 14.90 6.42
C LEU A 141 -0.36 14.21 7.78
N GLY A 142 -0.92 14.93 8.75
CA GLY A 142 -1.20 14.39 10.08
C GLY A 142 -2.22 13.25 10.04
N SER A 143 -3.33 13.43 9.30
CA SER A 143 -4.33 12.38 9.14
C SER A 143 -3.76 11.16 8.41
N LEU A 144 -2.91 11.36 7.40
CA LEU A 144 -2.22 10.32 6.66
C LEU A 144 -1.35 9.48 7.59
N LEU A 145 -0.54 10.10 8.45
CA LEU A 145 0.33 9.38 9.38
C LEU A 145 -0.46 8.64 10.47
N VAL A 146 -1.53 9.25 11.02
CA VAL A 146 -2.40 8.57 11.99
C VAL A 146 -3.12 7.38 11.35
N TRP A 147 -3.64 7.54 10.13
CA TRP A 147 -4.28 6.46 9.36
C TRP A 147 -3.29 5.35 9.00
N SER A 148 -2.03 5.69 8.77
CA SER A 148 -0.96 4.73 8.46
C SER A 148 -0.53 3.90 9.67
N ALA A 149 -0.59 4.46 10.87
CA ALA A 149 -0.01 3.87 12.06
C ALA A 149 -0.58 2.48 12.43
N PRO A 150 -1.89 2.19 12.35
CA PRO A 150 -2.41 0.85 12.61
C PRO A 150 -1.87 -0.22 11.66
N ILE A 151 -1.70 0.12 10.38
CA ILE A 151 -1.13 -0.81 9.37
C ILE A 151 0.33 -1.11 9.73
N LEU A 152 1.11 -0.06 9.97
CA LEU A 152 2.52 -0.19 10.37
C LEU A 152 2.67 -0.94 11.69
N ALA A 153 1.78 -0.72 12.66
CA ALA A 153 1.78 -1.42 13.93
C ALA A 153 1.59 -2.93 13.73
N ILE A 154 0.63 -3.34 12.91
CA ILE A 154 0.40 -4.75 12.58
C ILE A 154 1.63 -5.34 11.89
N GLN A 155 2.14 -4.69 10.85
CA GLN A 155 3.26 -5.20 10.04
C GLN A 155 4.57 -5.28 10.84
N TRP A 156 4.89 -4.23 11.60
CA TRP A 156 6.12 -4.16 12.36
C TRP A 156 6.08 -5.03 13.61
N ALA A 157 4.96 -5.08 14.33
CA ALA A 157 4.79 -6.02 15.44
C ALA A 157 4.81 -7.48 14.98
N PHE A 158 4.42 -7.75 13.73
CA PHE A 158 4.46 -9.11 13.18
C PHE A 158 5.87 -9.53 12.78
N GLY A 159 6.63 -8.68 12.07
CA GLY A 159 7.87 -9.15 11.44
C GLY A 159 8.85 -8.08 10.96
N TRP A 160 9.04 -6.96 11.65
CA TRP A 160 10.04 -5.97 11.23
C TRP A 160 11.48 -6.51 11.11
N PRO A 161 11.98 -7.47 11.94
CA PRO A 161 13.34 -8.00 11.76
C PRO A 161 13.49 -8.74 10.43
N PHE A 162 12.44 -9.44 9.99
CA PHE A 162 12.40 -10.09 8.69
C PHE A 162 12.42 -9.07 7.55
N LEU A 163 11.63 -8.00 7.64
CA LEU A 163 11.62 -6.92 6.65
C LEU A 163 12.98 -6.23 6.50
N VAL A 164 13.69 -6.00 7.62
CA VAL A 164 15.06 -5.46 7.61
C VAL A 164 16.04 -6.45 6.98
N ALA A 165 15.88 -7.74 7.24
CA ALA A 165 16.75 -8.73 6.64
C ALA A 165 16.54 -8.86 5.12
N GLU A 166 15.33 -8.56 4.64
CA GLU A 166 14.95 -8.51 3.22
C GLU A 166 14.96 -7.07 2.66
N TRP A 167 15.75 -6.15 3.25
CA TRP A 167 15.69 -4.71 2.95
C TRP A 167 15.84 -4.37 1.47
N ARG A 168 16.60 -5.15 0.69
CA ARG A 168 16.79 -4.88 -0.75
C ARG A 168 15.48 -5.04 -1.50
N THR A 169 14.74 -6.10 -1.20
CA THR A 169 13.42 -6.38 -1.77
C THR A 169 12.41 -5.35 -1.28
N VAL A 170 12.41 -5.02 0.01
CA VAL A 170 11.51 -4.00 0.57
C VAL A 170 11.79 -2.61 -0.05
N LEU A 171 13.05 -2.21 -0.14
CA LEU A 171 13.47 -0.91 -0.67
C LEU A 171 13.16 -0.79 -2.17
N ALA A 172 13.62 -1.74 -2.99
CA ALA A 172 13.39 -1.70 -4.44
C ALA A 172 11.91 -1.94 -4.79
N GLY A 173 11.24 -2.81 -4.03
CA GLY A 173 9.81 -3.06 -4.14
C GLY A 173 8.98 -1.82 -3.84
N THR A 174 9.42 -0.97 -2.90
CA THR A 174 8.70 0.23 -2.49
C THR A 174 9.05 1.43 -3.36
N LEU A 175 10.34 1.75 -3.51
CA LEU A 175 10.76 3.02 -4.11
C LEU A 175 10.44 3.12 -5.60
N VAL A 176 10.59 2.04 -6.36
CA VAL A 176 10.33 2.09 -7.82
C VAL A 176 8.86 2.43 -8.13
N PRO A 177 7.85 1.72 -7.60
CA PRO A 177 6.47 2.10 -7.84
C PRO A 177 6.12 3.44 -7.20
N THR A 178 6.71 3.79 -6.05
CA THR A 178 6.51 5.11 -5.42
C THR A 178 6.94 6.24 -6.36
N LEU A 179 8.16 6.18 -6.90
CA LEU A 179 8.69 7.19 -7.81
C LEU A 179 7.88 7.27 -9.11
N TYR A 180 7.43 6.13 -9.62
CA TYR A 180 6.54 6.10 -10.77
C TYR A 180 5.20 6.80 -10.47
N LEU A 181 4.58 6.49 -9.33
CA LEU A 181 3.30 7.08 -8.92
C LEU A 181 3.44 8.58 -8.60
N TRP A 182 4.59 9.03 -8.07
CA TRP A 182 4.86 10.47 -7.90
C TRP A 182 4.82 11.22 -9.22
N VAL A 183 5.42 10.66 -10.28
CA VAL A 183 5.38 11.27 -11.62
C VAL A 183 3.95 11.28 -12.16
N VAL A 184 3.23 10.16 -12.02
CA VAL A 184 1.85 10.04 -12.48
C VAL A 184 0.96 11.05 -11.77
N ASP A 185 1.03 11.14 -10.45
CA ASP A 185 0.23 12.07 -9.65
C ASP A 185 0.54 13.53 -9.99
N ARG A 186 1.83 13.86 -10.13
CA ARG A 186 2.24 15.21 -10.53
C ARG A 186 1.67 15.60 -11.89
N VAL A 187 1.62 14.67 -12.85
CA VAL A 187 1.00 14.90 -14.16
C VAL A 187 -0.50 15.11 -14.00
N ALA A 188 -1.20 14.29 -13.20
CA ALA A 188 -2.63 14.42 -12.95
C ALA A 188 -3.01 15.79 -12.35
N ILE A 189 -2.27 16.24 -11.33
CA ILE A 189 -2.43 17.59 -10.76
C ILE A 189 -2.16 18.66 -11.83
N GLY A 190 -1.10 18.48 -12.63
CA GLY A 190 -0.71 19.44 -13.67
C GLY A 190 -1.75 19.63 -14.79
N VAL A 191 -2.52 18.60 -15.10
CA VAL A 191 -3.62 18.67 -16.08
C VAL A 191 -4.97 19.01 -15.43
N GLY A 192 -5.00 19.28 -14.12
CA GLY A 192 -6.19 19.70 -13.39
C GLY A 192 -7.19 18.59 -13.09
N LEU A 193 -6.76 17.32 -13.04
CA LEU A 193 -7.66 16.22 -12.67
C LEU A 193 -8.18 16.39 -11.23
N TRP A 194 -7.29 16.78 -10.32
CA TRP A 194 -7.62 17.23 -8.97
C TRP A 194 -6.72 18.39 -8.56
N THR A 195 -7.18 19.10 -7.53
CA THR A 195 -6.47 20.20 -6.90
C THR A 195 -6.41 19.95 -5.40
N ILE A 196 -5.22 20.12 -4.83
CA ILE A 196 -4.96 19.96 -3.41
C ILE A 196 -5.12 21.32 -2.71
N SER A 197 -5.70 21.31 -1.51
CA SER A 197 -5.97 22.50 -0.71
C SER A 197 -4.69 23.14 -0.16
N GLU A 198 -4.51 24.43 -0.39
CA GLU A 198 -3.44 25.23 0.26
C GLU A 198 -3.66 25.37 1.77
N ARG A 199 -4.91 25.28 2.25
CA ARG A 199 -5.24 25.41 3.67
C ARG A 199 -4.88 24.17 4.48
N TYR A 200 -5.10 22.98 3.89
CA TYR A 200 -4.98 21.70 4.59
C TYR A 200 -3.67 20.96 4.29
N THR A 201 -2.73 21.64 3.64
CA THR A 201 -1.39 21.13 3.34
C THR A 201 -0.31 22.05 3.89
N THR A 202 0.90 21.50 3.99
CA THR A 202 2.09 22.15 4.53
C THR A 202 2.65 23.23 3.61
N GLY A 203 2.24 23.25 2.33
CA GLY A 203 2.81 24.12 1.30
C GLY A 203 4.22 23.71 0.85
N VAL A 204 4.74 22.57 1.32
CA VAL A 204 6.04 22.05 0.91
C VAL A 204 5.88 21.11 -0.28
N ALA A 205 6.65 21.36 -1.34
CA ALA A 205 6.69 20.51 -2.52
C ALA A 205 8.10 19.95 -2.75
N LEU A 206 8.18 18.75 -3.34
CA LEU A 206 9.44 18.14 -3.78
C LEU A 206 10.11 19.03 -4.85
N PRO A 207 11.33 19.57 -4.63
CA PRO A 207 11.91 20.59 -5.51
C PRO A 207 12.03 20.19 -6.98
N LEU A 208 12.26 18.91 -7.28
CA LEU A 208 12.46 18.40 -8.64
C LEU A 208 11.15 18.08 -9.37
N LEU A 209 10.07 17.83 -8.64
CA LEU A 209 8.79 17.39 -9.22
C LEU A 209 7.68 18.42 -9.04
N GLY A 210 7.78 19.32 -8.06
CA GLY A 210 6.68 20.19 -7.65
C GLY A 210 5.48 19.42 -7.09
N LEU A 211 5.69 18.19 -6.63
CA LEU A 211 4.67 17.34 -6.01
C LEU A 211 4.54 17.71 -4.52
N PRO A 212 3.33 17.94 -3.97
CA PRO A 212 3.14 18.17 -2.53
C PRO A 212 3.74 17.03 -1.70
N VAL A 213 4.34 17.36 -0.56
CA VAL A 213 4.97 16.35 0.32
C VAL A 213 3.97 15.31 0.83
N GLU A 214 2.71 15.71 0.99
CA GLU A 214 1.61 14.83 1.41
C GLU A 214 1.36 13.72 0.40
N GLU A 215 1.25 14.06 -0.88
CA GLU A 215 1.13 13.09 -1.97
C GLU A 215 2.37 12.20 -2.05
N ALA A 216 3.56 12.79 -1.89
CA ALA A 216 4.80 12.04 -1.91
C ALA A 216 4.84 10.97 -0.80
N VAL A 217 4.46 11.35 0.42
CA VAL A 217 4.38 10.46 1.59
C VAL A 217 3.23 9.45 1.42
N PHE A 218 2.10 9.84 0.82
CA PHE A 218 0.98 8.95 0.55
C PHE A 218 1.39 7.77 -0.33
N PHE A 219 2.00 8.03 -1.49
CA PHE A 219 2.45 6.96 -2.39
C PHE A 219 3.59 6.13 -1.80
N LEU A 220 4.47 6.75 -1.00
CA LEU A 220 5.52 6.03 -0.30
C LEU A 220 4.93 5.02 0.70
N LEU A 221 4.04 5.48 1.58
CA LEU A 221 3.44 4.66 2.63
C LEU A 221 2.55 3.56 2.06
N THR A 222 1.69 3.89 1.10
CA THR A 222 0.81 2.90 0.47
C THR A 222 1.59 1.83 -0.31
N SER A 223 2.63 2.21 -1.06
CA SER A 223 3.53 1.24 -1.71
C SER A 223 4.25 0.37 -0.67
N LEU A 224 4.73 1.00 0.40
CA LEU A 224 5.40 0.32 1.50
C LEU A 224 4.49 -0.70 2.19
N PHE A 225 3.21 -0.37 2.42
CA PHE A 225 2.24 -1.29 3.04
C PHE A 225 2.02 -2.53 2.18
N VAL A 226 1.87 -2.36 0.86
CA VAL A 226 1.66 -3.49 -0.05
C VAL A 226 2.89 -4.38 -0.10
N VAL A 227 4.09 -3.78 -0.20
CA VAL A 227 5.36 -4.51 -0.24
C VAL A 227 5.60 -5.29 1.06
N GLN A 228 5.52 -4.61 2.21
CA GLN A 228 5.68 -5.26 3.50
C GLN A 228 4.62 -6.35 3.71
N GLY A 229 3.36 -6.06 3.37
CA GLY A 229 2.25 -6.99 3.48
C GLY A 229 2.49 -8.27 2.68
N LEU A 230 2.93 -8.16 1.42
CA LEU A 230 3.23 -9.32 0.58
C LEU A 230 4.46 -10.10 1.05
N VAL A 231 5.53 -9.41 1.43
CA VAL A 231 6.75 -10.05 1.93
C VAL A 231 6.44 -10.86 3.21
N LEU A 232 5.69 -10.28 4.15
CA LEU A 232 5.28 -10.96 5.37
C LEU A 232 4.27 -12.08 5.12
N TYR A 233 3.33 -11.89 4.20
CA TYR A 233 2.33 -12.90 3.83
C TYR A 233 2.99 -14.14 3.22
N VAL A 234 3.88 -13.96 2.25
CA VAL A 234 4.56 -15.08 1.60
C VAL A 234 5.45 -15.84 2.59
N TRP A 235 6.16 -15.10 3.45
CA TRP A 235 6.93 -15.69 4.54
C TRP A 235 6.06 -16.55 5.47
N LEU A 236 4.91 -16.03 5.90
CA LEU A 236 3.96 -16.76 6.74
C LEU A 236 3.45 -18.05 6.07
N VAL A 237 2.98 -17.94 4.81
CA VAL A 237 2.40 -19.07 4.08
C VAL A 237 3.42 -20.17 3.86
N ASP A 238 4.64 -19.81 3.46
CA ASP A 238 5.72 -20.79 3.24
C ASP A 238 6.07 -21.53 4.53
N ARG A 239 6.14 -20.79 5.65
CA ARG A 239 6.43 -21.39 6.96
C ARG A 239 5.30 -22.29 7.48
N LEU A 240 4.04 -21.95 7.25
CA LEU A 240 2.90 -22.80 7.59
C LEU A 240 2.93 -24.12 6.80
N ARG A 241 3.19 -24.05 5.49
CA ARG A 241 3.33 -25.24 4.64
C ARG A 241 4.48 -26.15 5.08
N ALA A 242 5.62 -25.57 5.47
CA ALA A 242 6.74 -26.36 5.97
C ALA A 242 6.38 -27.13 7.25
N VAL A 243 5.64 -26.51 8.17
CA VAL A 243 5.16 -27.18 9.40
C VAL A 243 4.17 -28.29 9.08
N GLU A 244 3.24 -28.07 8.14
CA GLU A 244 2.29 -29.10 7.70
C GLU A 244 2.98 -30.32 7.05
N GLN A 245 4.06 -30.09 6.29
CA GLN A 245 4.85 -31.16 5.67
C GLN A 245 5.67 -31.96 6.69
N GLU A 246 6.17 -31.31 7.74
CA GLU A 246 6.92 -31.95 8.83
C GLU A 246 6.02 -32.71 9.81
N ALA A 247 4.71 -32.40 9.85
CA ALA A 247 3.71 -33.05 10.70
C ALA A 247 2.71 -33.94 9.92
N PRO A 248 3.14 -34.99 9.20
CA PRO A 248 2.20 -35.92 8.59
C PRO A 248 1.45 -36.67 9.71
N HIS A 249 0.12 -36.56 9.69
CA HIS A 249 -0.83 -37.24 10.59
C HIS A 249 -0.37 -38.66 11.01
N PRO A 250 -0.35 -39.00 12.33
CA PRO A 250 -0.20 -40.38 12.82
C PRO A 250 -1.43 -41.27 12.55
N LEU A 251 -2.48 -40.75 11.88
CA LEU A 251 -3.73 -41.49 11.70
C LEU A 251 -3.63 -42.59 10.63
N ALA A 252 -2.66 -42.52 9.71
CA ALA A 252 -2.40 -43.61 8.76
C ALA A 252 -1.71 -44.82 9.42
N THR A 253 -0.98 -44.61 10.52
CA THR A 253 -0.33 -45.69 11.29
C THR A 253 -1.25 -46.35 12.31
N LEU A 254 -2.39 -45.74 12.66
CA LEU A 254 -3.39 -46.34 13.56
C LEU A 254 -4.39 -47.26 12.84
N LEU A 255 -4.56 -47.14 11.52
CA LEU A 255 -5.48 -47.97 10.73
C LEU A 255 -4.77 -48.91 9.73
N GLY A 256 -3.44 -48.92 9.73
CA GLY A 256 -2.59 -49.64 8.76
C GLY A 256 -1.81 -50.85 9.31
N GLY A 257 -2.17 -51.39 10.48
CA GLY A 257 -1.57 -52.61 11.02
C GLY A 257 -2.53 -53.79 10.86
N ARG A 258 -2.28 -54.65 9.87
CA ARG A 258 -2.78 -56.03 9.83
C ARG A 258 -1.93 -56.91 10.73
#